data_AF-A0A7J2R388-F1
#
_entry.id   AF-A0A7J2R388-F1
#
_cell.length_a   1.000
_cell.length_b   1.000
_cell.length_c   1.000
_cell.angle_alpha   90.00
_cell.angle_beta   90.00
_cell.angle_gamma   90.00
#
_symmetry.space_group_name_H-M   'P 1'
#
loop_
_entity.id
_entity.type
_entity.pdbx_description
1 polymer ?
#
loop_
_entity_poly.entity_id
_entity_poly.type
_entity_poly.pdbx_seq_one_letter_code
_entity_poly.pdbx_strand_id
1 'polypeptide(L)'
;MEDVEEMRKMILDSGSRWIIYQDAQFNIAGCITFVLDFGNKRGYIRGFMLKKKYQGYIDITKAMIGSMISMVHKFRDIIYTWYVENRTAHAKSQYSMYVCGIAPIAFYPNKDIFLGKVESDLMQIFYDKRALTEFRTKKVPQFIQPVEKCFNYADARYRLGEYSIQNITNSNDFSNGSRLKKLEGCLTRTVSRDKFGYETIRFTFPDSDSFFEFLYTPQVKNFEKTKYCVENIEELIIFVKEFIKCGTELRIRYYEAFVSAYNPSHQKAFYDAGLCPRGYVPSWNYDNISGSFEDHILFNWCEGKIAKDIKLIDEAKELLEFVSGCDKILLLKKKGSQIIPAFYSIKSKVSSIWNFPKIIKSSLAIGMFFYLGFLFGSVIVANLFGPVGYSIFSHTISQLGTYMLTPHPSLFNLSCVIGGLTTVLFNCYLHRRIHLSSPQKNRNMLLFYKLTRYSSIVGGFGSIGILFVGIFSLERKGPLGILHGLVSIIAFGGFAISMLSLSITTFKYKTKIPRIFAVNGFIPIIFFILYSIFPLPFLEWLILLSIIASLFPLFCWLVFR
;
A
#
# COMPACT_ATOMS: atom_id res chain seq x y z
N MET A 1 18.32 26.67 12.12
CA MET A 1 18.88 27.27 13.35
C MET A 1 17.74 27.25 14.36
N GLU A 2 17.91 26.67 15.54
CA GLU A 2 16.83 26.64 16.55
C GLU A 2 16.49 28.08 16.98
N ASP A 3 15.21 28.34 17.16
CA ASP A 3 14.67 29.64 17.59
C ASP A 3 15.11 29.93 19.03
N VAL A 4 15.82 31.04 19.25
CA VAL A 4 16.35 31.42 20.58
C VAL A 4 15.22 31.59 21.60
N GLU A 5 14.07 32.12 21.18
CA GLU A 5 12.92 32.29 22.06
C GLU A 5 12.30 30.95 22.46
N GLU A 6 12.34 29.97 21.57
CA GLU A 6 11.91 28.62 21.92
C GLU A 6 12.87 27.96 22.90
N MET A 7 14.18 28.09 22.68
CA MET A 7 15.16 27.57 23.61
C MET A 7 14.96 28.17 25.01
N ARG A 8 14.66 29.47 25.09
CA ARG A 8 14.28 30.12 26.36
C ARG A 8 13.02 29.51 26.96
N LYS A 9 11.95 29.34 26.17
CA LYS A 9 10.71 28.68 26.64
C LYS A 9 10.98 27.27 27.15
N MET A 10 11.80 26.49 26.44
CA MET A 10 12.19 25.15 26.85
C MET A 10 13.04 25.12 28.11
N ILE A 11 13.90 26.11 28.35
CA ILE A 11 14.69 26.19 29.58
C ILE A 11 13.79 26.52 30.78
N LEU A 12 12.76 27.36 30.57
CA LEU A 12 11.80 27.76 31.60
C LEU A 12 10.70 26.72 31.83
N ASP A 13 10.50 25.80 30.89
CA ASP A 13 9.47 24.77 30.97
C ASP A 13 9.73 23.79 32.12
N SER A 14 8.72 23.61 32.97
CA SER A 14 8.84 22.74 34.15
C SER A 14 8.96 21.26 33.80
N GLY A 15 8.60 20.85 32.58
CA GLY A 15 8.85 19.51 32.04
C GLY A 15 10.24 19.34 31.45
N SER A 16 11.04 20.40 31.29
CA SER A 16 12.35 20.33 30.65
C SER A 16 13.47 20.56 31.66
N ARG A 17 14.50 19.72 31.65
CA ARG A 17 15.68 19.84 32.53
C ARG A 17 16.95 19.81 31.73
N TRP A 18 17.85 20.72 32.10
CA TRP A 18 19.13 20.91 31.45
C TRP A 18 20.23 20.74 32.49
N ILE A 19 21.23 19.92 32.16
CA ILE A 19 22.48 19.89 32.90
C ILE A 19 23.53 20.49 31.99
N ILE A 20 24.18 21.55 32.45
CA ILE A 20 25.22 22.28 31.72
C ILE A 20 26.57 21.81 32.25
N TYR A 21 27.45 21.38 31.35
CA TYR A 21 28.82 21.04 31.69
C TYR A 21 29.70 22.27 31.52
N GLN A 22 30.51 22.56 32.54
CA GLN A 22 31.47 23.66 32.52
C GLN A 22 32.90 23.14 32.68
N ASP A 23 33.86 23.83 32.07
CA ASP A 23 35.27 23.62 32.38
C ASP A 23 35.68 24.30 33.69
N ALA A 24 36.95 24.14 34.08
CA ALA A 24 37.49 24.73 35.32
C ALA A 24 37.46 26.27 35.34
N GLN A 25 37.29 26.90 34.17
CA GLN A 25 37.15 28.36 34.01
C GLN A 25 35.68 28.77 33.83
N PHE A 26 34.73 27.91 34.16
CA PHE A 26 33.28 28.12 34.05
C PHE A 26 32.74 28.34 32.63
N ASN A 27 33.52 28.05 31.58
CA ASN A 27 33.01 28.11 30.22
C ASN A 27 32.10 26.92 29.93
N ILE A 28 30.98 27.16 29.25
CA ILE A 28 30.05 26.10 28.85
C ILE A 28 30.74 25.17 27.84
N ALA A 29 30.95 23.92 28.25
CA ALA A 29 31.50 22.85 27.44
C ALA A 29 30.44 22.10 26.64
N GLY A 30 29.23 21.99 27.18
CA GLY A 30 28.11 21.32 26.53
C GLY A 30 26.91 21.18 27.46
N CYS A 31 25.96 20.34 27.07
CA CYS A 31 24.77 20.08 27.86
C CYS A 31 24.16 18.70 27.59
N ILE A 32 23.26 18.29 28.48
CA ILE A 32 22.29 17.24 28.26
C ILE A 32 20.89 17.73 28.62
N THR A 33 19.91 17.32 27.83
CA THR A 33 18.51 17.73 28.00
C THR A 33 17.62 16.53 28.27
N PHE A 34 16.73 16.69 29.25
CA PHE A 34 15.69 15.74 29.63
C PHE A 34 14.32 16.39 29.47
N VAL A 35 13.35 15.63 28.97
CA VAL A 35 11.94 16.02 28.88
C VAL A 35 11.13 15.07 29.75
N LEU A 36 10.34 15.62 30.67
CA LEU A 36 9.60 14.91 31.70
C LEU A 36 8.12 14.93 31.35
N ASP A 37 7.56 13.75 31.16
CA ASP A 37 6.15 13.51 30.99
C ASP A 37 5.60 13.04 32.34
N PHE A 38 5.16 14.00 33.17
CA PHE A 38 4.62 13.71 34.49
C PHE A 38 3.32 12.89 34.43
N GLY A 39 2.53 13.09 33.36
CA GLY A 39 1.25 12.38 33.17
C GLY A 39 1.45 10.89 32.95
N ASN A 40 2.49 10.51 32.20
CA ASN A 40 2.87 9.10 32.03
C ASN A 40 3.99 8.65 32.98
N LYS A 41 4.48 9.53 33.86
CA LYS A 41 5.61 9.27 34.76
C LYS A 41 6.89 8.80 34.04
N ARG A 42 7.20 9.40 32.89
CA ARG A 42 8.35 9.05 32.03
C ARG A 42 9.32 10.21 31.85
N GLY A 43 10.61 9.90 31.73
CA GLY A 43 11.66 10.83 31.33
C GLY A 43 12.25 10.45 29.99
N TYR A 44 12.32 11.39 29.05
CA TYR A 44 12.97 11.24 27.76
C TYR A 44 14.31 11.98 27.76
N ILE A 45 15.39 11.27 27.39
CA ILE A 45 16.72 11.85 27.24
C ILE A 45 16.85 12.34 25.81
N ARG A 46 16.70 13.65 25.60
CA ARG A 46 16.57 14.23 24.24
C ARG A 46 17.91 14.31 23.51
N GLY A 47 18.99 14.62 24.20
CA GLY A 47 20.29 14.76 23.55
C GLY A 47 21.40 15.16 24.48
N PHE A 48 22.61 14.69 24.15
CA PHE A 48 23.87 15.04 24.80
C PHE A 48 24.77 15.71 23.76
N MET A 49 25.22 16.94 24.03
CA MET A 49 25.99 17.74 23.09
C MET A 49 27.22 18.34 23.75
N LEU A 50 28.38 18.19 23.12
CA LEU A 50 29.63 18.85 23.51
C LEU A 50 30.15 19.71 22.36
N LYS A 51 30.66 20.91 22.69
CA LYS A 51 31.36 21.74 21.70
C LYS A 51 32.61 20.98 21.22
N LYS A 52 32.92 21.13 19.93
CA LYS A 52 33.99 20.40 19.24
C LYS A 52 35.33 20.39 20.00
N LYS A 53 35.73 21.54 20.59
CA LYS A 53 36.99 21.66 21.34
C LYS A 53 37.08 20.79 22.60
N TYR A 54 35.96 20.33 23.16
CA TYR A 54 35.94 19.46 24.33
C TYR A 54 35.73 17.97 23.98
N GLN A 55 35.46 17.66 22.70
CA GLN A 55 35.32 16.28 22.26
C GLN A 55 36.68 15.58 22.33
N GLY A 56 36.72 14.39 22.94
CA GLY A 56 37.96 13.63 23.18
C GLY A 56 38.67 13.99 24.49
N TYR A 57 38.34 15.13 25.11
CA TYR A 57 38.88 15.54 26.41
C TYR A 57 37.93 15.24 27.57
N ILE A 58 36.62 15.40 27.35
CA ILE A 58 35.60 15.06 28.35
C ILE A 58 35.24 13.58 28.21
N ASP A 59 35.30 12.87 29.35
CA ASP A 59 34.77 11.52 29.48
C ASP A 59 33.24 11.56 29.45
N ILE A 60 32.69 11.31 28.27
CA ILE A 60 31.25 11.30 28.03
C ILE A 60 30.53 10.28 28.92
N THR A 61 31.15 9.15 29.24
CA THR A 61 30.51 8.10 30.05
C THR A 61 30.34 8.61 31.48
N LYS A 62 31.37 9.22 32.06
CA LYS A 62 31.26 9.83 33.41
C LYS A 62 30.25 10.98 33.44
N ALA A 63 30.26 11.84 32.42
CA ALA A 63 29.31 12.95 32.31
C ALA A 63 27.85 12.44 32.23
N MET A 64 27.63 11.37 31.44
CA MET A 64 26.34 10.70 31.33
C MET A 64 25.90 10.06 32.64
N ILE A 65 26.77 9.28 33.29
CA ILE A 65 26.47 8.63 34.59
C ILE A 65 26.09 9.68 35.63
N GLY A 66 26.89 10.74 35.79
CA GLY A 66 26.60 11.81 36.76
C GLY A 66 25.26 12.50 36.49
N SER A 67 24.95 12.76 35.22
CA SER A 67 23.67 13.34 34.82
C SER A 67 22.49 12.42 35.09
N MET A 68 22.62 11.13 34.76
CA MET A 68 21.57 10.15 35.02
C MET A 68 21.33 9.94 36.51
N ILE A 69 22.38 9.80 37.32
CA ILE A 69 22.24 9.66 38.79
C ILE A 69 21.50 10.88 39.36
N SER A 70 21.90 12.09 38.96
CA SER A 70 21.26 13.32 39.43
C SER A 70 19.76 13.36 39.08
N MET A 71 19.42 13.06 37.82
CA MET A 71 18.04 13.10 37.34
C MET A 71 17.18 11.99 37.94
N VAL A 72 17.67 10.75 37.95
CA VAL A 72 16.95 9.60 38.53
C VAL A 72 16.75 9.84 40.02
N HIS A 73 17.77 10.30 40.76
CA HIS A 73 17.64 10.59 42.19
C HIS A 73 16.62 11.69 42.46
N LYS A 74 16.71 12.81 41.73
CA LYS A 74 15.83 13.97 41.92
C LYS A 74 14.35 13.65 41.66
N PHE A 75 14.08 12.77 40.71
CA PHE A 75 12.72 12.43 40.29
C PHE A 75 12.29 11.01 40.65
N ARG A 76 13.00 10.34 41.55
CA ARG A 76 12.82 8.92 41.88
C ARG A 76 11.39 8.55 42.28
N ASP A 77 10.63 9.46 42.86
CA ASP A 77 9.26 9.19 43.34
C ASP A 77 8.18 9.68 42.36
N ILE A 78 8.58 10.27 41.24
CA ILE A 78 7.70 10.90 40.25
C ILE A 78 7.82 10.23 38.88
N ILE A 79 9.05 9.93 38.46
CA ILE A 79 9.38 9.35 37.15
C ILE A 79 9.97 7.96 37.36
N TYR A 80 9.32 6.96 36.76
CA TYR A 80 9.66 5.56 36.98
C TYR A 80 10.29 4.89 35.76
N THR A 81 10.19 5.53 34.60
CA THR A 81 10.72 4.98 33.33
C THR A 81 11.50 6.06 32.60
N TRP A 82 12.72 5.75 32.18
CA TRP A 82 13.59 6.65 31.42
C TRP A 82 13.96 6.04 30.09
N TYR A 83 13.85 6.78 28.99
CA TYR A 83 14.16 6.25 27.67
C TYR A 83 14.89 7.26 26.78
N VAL A 84 15.53 6.73 25.75
CA VAL A 84 16.28 7.46 24.73
C VAL A 84 16.15 6.76 23.40
N GLU A 85 16.16 7.54 22.32
CA GLU A 85 16.29 7.02 20.96
C GLU A 85 17.74 7.26 20.51
N ASN A 86 18.47 6.17 20.26
CA ASN A 86 19.86 6.22 19.83
C ASN A 86 19.99 5.76 18.38
N ARG A 87 20.69 6.56 17.59
CA ARG A 87 21.01 6.23 16.20
C ARG A 87 21.87 4.98 16.11
N THR A 88 21.52 4.09 15.18
CA THR A 88 22.30 2.89 14.89
C THR A 88 23.64 3.19 14.23
N ALA A 89 23.89 4.43 13.81
CA ALA A 89 25.19 4.87 13.30
C ALA A 89 26.21 5.15 14.43
N HIS A 90 25.78 5.30 15.68
CA HIS A 90 26.59 5.79 16.81
C HIS A 90 26.65 4.80 17.98
N ALA A 91 27.41 3.71 17.82
CA ALA A 91 27.61 2.70 18.87
C ALA A 91 28.12 3.28 20.21
N LYS A 92 28.93 4.35 20.17
CA LYS A 92 29.43 5.02 21.39
C LYS A 92 28.31 5.60 22.26
N SER A 93 27.29 6.20 21.62
CA SER A 93 26.12 6.75 22.32
C SER A 93 25.24 5.64 22.89
N GLN A 94 25.06 4.55 22.12
CA GLN A 94 24.33 3.37 22.59
C GLN A 94 25.01 2.78 23.84
N TYR A 95 26.33 2.63 23.79
CA TYR A 95 27.14 2.12 24.90
C TYR A 95 27.09 3.02 26.14
N SER A 96 27.20 4.35 25.98
CA SER A 96 27.16 5.25 27.13
C SER A 96 25.80 5.20 27.85
N MET A 97 24.70 5.00 27.12
CA MET A 97 23.38 4.80 27.73
C MET A 97 23.26 3.44 28.40
N TYR A 98 23.81 2.40 27.76
CA TYR A 98 23.82 1.05 28.32
C TYR A 98 24.56 0.96 29.66
N VAL A 99 25.73 1.62 29.79
CA VAL A 99 26.47 1.71 31.05
C VAL A 99 25.64 2.40 32.16
N CYS A 100 24.69 3.25 31.81
CA CYS A 100 23.76 3.86 32.75
C CYS A 100 22.54 2.96 33.09
N GLY A 101 22.55 1.69 32.68
CA GLY A 101 21.45 0.75 32.88
C GLY A 101 20.29 0.91 31.88
N ILE A 102 20.47 1.68 30.81
CA ILE A 102 19.45 1.94 29.81
C ILE A 102 19.63 0.94 28.65
N ALA A 103 18.85 -0.14 28.66
CA ALA A 103 19.02 -1.27 27.76
C ALA A 103 18.15 -1.18 26.49
N PRO A 104 18.59 -1.71 25.34
CA PRO A 104 17.76 -1.75 24.12
C PRO A 104 16.44 -2.51 24.33
N ILE A 105 15.33 -1.98 23.81
CA ILE A 105 13.99 -2.58 23.97
C ILE A 105 13.14 -2.57 22.68
N ALA A 106 13.40 -1.65 21.76
CA ALA A 106 12.66 -1.55 20.50
C ALA A 106 13.54 -1.02 19.36
N PHE A 107 13.17 -1.34 18.13
CA PHE A 107 13.93 -1.00 16.93
C PHE A 107 13.10 -0.22 15.92
N TYR A 108 13.64 0.90 15.44
CA TYR A 108 13.03 1.82 14.47
C TYR A 108 13.79 1.77 13.14
N PRO A 109 13.44 0.87 12.21
CA PRO A 109 14.15 0.73 10.94
C PRO A 109 13.93 1.93 10.03
N ASN A 110 15.01 2.46 9.45
CA ASN A 110 14.98 3.52 8.43
C ASN A 110 14.13 4.74 8.82
N LYS A 111 14.02 5.02 10.13
CA LYS A 111 13.18 6.08 10.69
C LYS A 111 13.63 7.43 10.19
N ASP A 112 14.89 7.80 10.42
CA ASP A 112 15.32 9.19 10.24
C ASP A 112 16.17 9.39 8.97
N ILE A 113 16.29 10.66 8.55
CA ILE A 113 17.22 11.13 7.53
C ILE A 113 18.21 12.08 8.18
N PHE A 114 19.41 11.59 8.49
CA PHE A 114 20.47 12.41 9.04
C PHE A 114 21.50 12.77 7.96
N LEU A 115 21.72 14.07 7.72
CA LEU A 115 22.65 14.57 6.69
C LEU A 115 22.46 13.90 5.32
N GLY A 116 21.21 13.71 4.91
CA GLY A 116 20.84 13.07 3.64
C GLY A 116 20.95 11.55 3.61
N LYS A 117 21.37 10.90 4.71
CA LYS A 117 21.45 9.45 4.83
C LYS A 117 20.29 8.91 5.64
N VAL A 118 19.69 7.84 5.15
CA VAL A 118 18.64 7.09 5.86
C VAL A 118 19.29 6.29 6.96
N GLU A 119 18.80 6.44 8.18
CA GLU A 119 19.33 5.77 9.36
C GLU A 119 18.22 5.11 10.17
N SER A 120 18.59 4.10 10.95
CA SER A 120 17.69 3.45 11.91
C SER A 120 18.01 3.94 13.31
N ASP A 121 17.05 3.81 14.21
CA ASP A 121 17.20 4.12 15.62
C ASP A 121 16.87 2.92 16.50
N LEU A 122 17.34 2.97 17.75
CA LEU A 122 17.04 2.03 18.82
C LEU A 122 16.41 2.78 19.98
N MET A 123 15.31 2.25 20.50
CA MET A 123 14.86 2.64 21.82
C MET A 123 15.70 1.92 22.86
N GLN A 124 16.33 2.68 23.76
CA GLN A 124 16.86 2.13 25.00
C GLN A 124 16.03 2.64 26.17
N ILE A 125 15.80 1.80 27.17
CA ILE A 125 14.96 2.08 28.32
C ILE A 125 15.58 1.60 29.63
N PHE A 126 15.29 2.35 30.68
CA PHE A 126 15.59 2.04 32.07
C PHE A 126 14.29 2.10 32.87
N TYR A 127 14.13 1.17 33.81
CA TYR A 127 12.98 1.07 34.69
C TYR A 127 13.40 1.15 36.15
N ASP A 128 12.68 1.96 36.92
CA ASP A 128 12.58 1.75 38.36
C ASP A 128 11.89 0.40 38.59
N LYS A 129 12.40 -0.38 39.54
CA LYS A 129 11.88 -1.71 39.85
C LYS A 129 10.37 -1.67 40.17
N ARG A 130 9.90 -0.61 40.83
CA ARG A 130 8.49 -0.43 41.19
C ARG A 130 7.61 -0.30 39.95
N ALA A 131 8.12 0.28 38.85
CA ALA A 131 7.39 0.39 37.59
C ALA A 131 6.98 -0.98 37.03
N LEU A 132 7.82 -2.00 37.22
CA LEU A 132 7.63 -3.34 36.69
C LEU A 132 6.94 -4.29 37.68
N THR A 133 7.06 -4.04 38.98
CA THR A 133 6.62 -4.97 40.04
C THR A 133 5.41 -4.49 40.85
N GLU A 134 5.37 -3.21 41.21
CA GLU A 134 4.32 -2.65 42.06
C GLU A 134 3.23 -1.96 41.24
N PHE A 135 3.65 -1.13 40.27
CA PHE A 135 2.75 -0.30 39.49
C PHE A 135 2.37 -0.92 38.16
N ARG A 136 3.04 -1.96 37.67
CA ARG A 136 2.62 -2.66 36.45
C ARG A 136 1.27 -3.32 36.67
N THR A 137 0.36 -3.20 35.72
CA THR A 137 -0.94 -3.86 35.80
C THR A 137 -0.78 -5.37 35.97
N LYS A 138 -1.67 -5.97 36.78
CA LYS A 138 -1.69 -7.43 37.05
C LYS A 138 -2.39 -8.23 35.96
N LYS A 139 -2.95 -7.56 34.94
CA LYS A 139 -3.57 -8.22 33.79
C LYS A 139 -2.52 -9.07 33.08
N VAL A 140 -2.88 -10.29 32.68
CA VAL A 140 -2.02 -11.13 31.86
C VAL A 140 -2.00 -10.57 30.43
N PRO A 141 -0.83 -10.21 29.87
CA PRO A 141 -0.73 -9.76 28.49
C PRO A 141 -1.27 -10.79 27.49
N GLN A 142 -1.89 -10.30 26.42
CA GLN A 142 -2.53 -11.13 25.40
C GLN A 142 -2.04 -10.73 24.02
N PHE A 143 -1.46 -11.66 23.28
CA PHE A 143 -0.74 -11.36 22.05
C PHE A 143 -1.24 -12.11 20.83
N ILE A 144 -1.11 -11.50 19.66
CA ILE A 144 -1.00 -12.26 18.41
C ILE A 144 0.39 -12.91 18.31
N GLN A 145 0.47 -14.09 17.68
CA GLN A 145 1.72 -14.86 17.55
C GLN A 145 2.95 -14.04 17.09
N PRO A 146 2.87 -13.07 16.13
CA PRO A 146 4.03 -12.27 15.73
C PRO A 146 4.70 -11.44 16.84
N VAL A 147 4.01 -11.15 17.94
CA VAL A 147 4.52 -10.33 19.04
C VAL A 147 5.37 -11.14 20.03
N GLU A 148 5.18 -12.46 20.08
CA GLU A 148 5.79 -13.36 21.06
C GLU A 148 7.31 -13.20 21.19
N LYS A 149 8.02 -13.07 20.06
CA LYS A 149 9.48 -12.86 20.06
C LYS A 149 9.89 -11.55 20.73
N CYS A 150 9.12 -10.47 20.54
CA CYS A 150 9.39 -9.20 21.18
C CYS A 150 9.19 -9.32 22.70
N PHE A 151 8.14 -10.03 23.12
CA PHE A 151 7.88 -10.29 24.53
C PHE A 151 9.00 -11.12 25.16
N ASN A 152 9.39 -12.23 24.55
CA ASN A 152 10.44 -13.11 25.08
C ASN A 152 11.77 -12.38 25.30
N TYR A 153 12.13 -11.46 24.39
CA TYR A 153 13.31 -10.61 24.56
C TYR A 153 13.22 -9.72 25.81
N ALA A 154 12.06 -9.11 26.03
CA ALA A 154 11.82 -8.24 27.20
C ALA A 154 11.70 -9.06 28.50
N ASP A 155 11.03 -10.21 28.46
CA ASP A 155 10.86 -11.10 29.61
C ASP A 155 12.18 -11.70 30.09
N ALA A 156 13.07 -12.11 29.17
CA ALA A 156 14.41 -12.59 29.52
C ALA A 156 15.21 -11.56 30.35
N ARG A 157 14.93 -10.27 30.18
CA ARG A 157 15.60 -9.17 30.88
C ARG A 157 14.90 -8.78 32.18
N TYR A 158 13.57 -8.71 32.15
CA TYR A 158 12.79 -8.06 33.20
C TYR A 158 11.91 -9.01 34.01
N ARG A 159 11.82 -10.29 33.62
CA ARG A 159 11.00 -11.32 34.28
C ARG A 159 9.55 -10.86 34.42
N LEU A 160 8.94 -10.53 33.29
CA LEU A 160 7.60 -9.96 33.16
C LEU A 160 6.49 -10.96 33.47
N GLY A 161 6.79 -12.26 33.39
CA GLY A 161 5.90 -13.33 33.81
C GLY A 161 5.07 -13.93 32.68
N GLU A 162 3.89 -14.45 33.02
CA GLU A 162 3.05 -15.18 32.08
C GLU A 162 2.42 -14.29 31.01
N TYR A 163 2.12 -14.89 29.86
CA TYR A 163 1.37 -14.27 28.76
C TYR A 163 0.48 -15.31 28.08
N SER A 164 -0.46 -14.85 27.25
CA SER A 164 -1.30 -15.73 26.43
C SER A 164 -1.23 -15.36 24.95
N ILE A 165 -1.17 -16.38 24.08
CA ILE A 165 -1.30 -16.20 22.62
C ILE A 165 -2.76 -16.39 22.21
N GLN A 166 -3.29 -15.43 21.47
CA GLN A 166 -4.65 -15.40 20.96
C GLN A 166 -4.65 -15.60 19.44
N ASN A 167 -5.31 -16.68 19.00
CA ASN A 167 -5.47 -16.99 17.57
C ASN A 167 -6.71 -16.30 17.01
N ILE A 168 -6.56 -15.03 16.61
CA ILE A 168 -7.62 -14.30 15.91
C ILE A 168 -7.64 -14.74 14.44
N THR A 169 -8.55 -15.67 14.13
CA THR A 169 -8.60 -16.36 12.84
C THR A 169 -9.22 -15.52 11.72
N ASN A 170 -10.07 -14.51 11.99
CA ASN A 170 -10.67 -13.68 10.95
C ASN A 170 -10.94 -12.24 11.41
N SER A 171 -10.25 -11.25 10.82
CA SER A 171 -10.71 -9.85 10.80
C SER A 171 -11.93 -9.65 9.89
N ASN A 172 -12.25 -10.65 9.06
CA ASN A 172 -13.40 -10.62 8.14
C ASN A 172 -14.76 -10.86 8.81
N ASP A 173 -14.81 -11.42 10.03
CA ASP A 173 -16.08 -11.64 10.75
C ASP A 173 -16.69 -10.36 11.35
N PHE A 174 -15.93 -9.25 11.39
CA PHE A 174 -16.41 -7.97 11.91
C PHE A 174 -17.09 -7.06 10.87
N SER A 175 -17.38 -7.57 9.67
CA SER A 175 -17.83 -6.73 8.55
C SER A 175 -19.22 -7.09 8.04
N ASN A 176 -20.23 -6.51 8.68
CA ASN A 176 -21.45 -6.17 7.95
C ASN A 176 -21.05 -5.06 6.95
N GLY A 177 -20.67 -5.42 5.72
CA GLY A 177 -20.00 -4.52 4.76
C GLY A 177 -20.78 -3.24 4.40
N SER A 178 -22.07 -3.17 4.74
CA SER A 178 -22.88 -1.95 4.70
C SER A 178 -22.53 -0.96 5.82
N ARG A 179 -22.28 -1.43 7.05
CA ARG A 179 -21.92 -0.61 8.22
C ARG A 179 -20.55 0.04 8.05
N LEU A 180 -19.55 -0.72 7.59
CA LEU A 180 -18.21 -0.18 7.33
C LEU A 180 -18.23 0.92 6.26
N LYS A 181 -18.97 0.72 5.16
CA LYS A 181 -19.11 1.76 4.12
C LYS A 181 -19.79 3.03 4.61
N LYS A 182 -20.78 2.89 5.50
CA LYS A 182 -21.45 4.05 6.11
C LYS A 182 -20.47 4.82 6.99
N LEU A 183 -19.74 4.12 7.87
CA LEU A 183 -18.72 4.72 8.74
C LEU A 183 -17.60 5.38 7.93
N GLU A 184 -17.09 4.72 6.88
CA GLU A 184 -16.09 5.31 5.96
C GLU A 184 -16.55 6.65 5.36
N GLY A 185 -17.84 6.80 5.07
CA GLY A 185 -18.41 8.05 4.55
C GLY A 185 -18.54 9.17 5.57
N CYS A 186 -18.48 8.87 6.87
CA CYS A 186 -18.61 9.83 7.97
C CYS A 186 -17.26 10.25 8.57
N LEU A 187 -16.16 9.63 8.13
CA LEU A 187 -14.83 9.91 8.66
C LEU A 187 -14.41 11.37 8.41
N THR A 188 -14.07 12.08 9.47
CA THR A 188 -13.58 13.46 9.39
C THR A 188 -12.07 13.49 9.62
N ARG A 189 -11.34 14.24 8.79
CA ARG A 189 -9.90 14.48 8.94
C ARG A 189 -9.65 15.95 9.24
N THR A 190 -8.93 16.22 10.33
CA THR A 190 -8.42 17.55 10.67
C THR A 190 -6.90 17.55 10.65
N VAL A 191 -6.31 18.69 10.33
CA VAL A 191 -4.85 18.88 10.27
C VAL A 191 -4.51 20.18 10.96
N SER A 192 -3.64 20.13 11.97
CA SER A 192 -3.08 21.31 12.62
C SER A 192 -1.57 21.33 12.40
N ARG A 193 -1.04 22.45 11.92
CA ARG A 193 0.39 22.61 11.65
C ARG A 193 1.04 23.47 12.73
N ASP A 194 2.18 23.04 13.23
CA ASP A 194 3.00 23.83 14.15
C ASP A 194 3.96 24.79 13.40
N LYS A 195 4.68 25.60 14.16
CA LYS A 195 5.64 26.58 13.62
C LYS A 195 6.88 25.96 12.95
N PHE A 196 7.15 24.66 13.15
CA PHE A 196 8.24 23.91 12.51
C PHE A 196 7.79 23.21 11.22
N GLY A 197 6.51 23.34 10.89
CA GLY A 197 5.91 22.65 9.76
C GLY A 197 5.58 21.19 10.06
N TYR A 198 5.60 20.76 11.32
CA TYR A 198 5.05 19.45 11.68
C TYR A 198 3.53 19.54 11.69
N GLU A 199 2.88 18.47 11.23
CA GLU A 199 1.43 18.41 11.07
C GLU A 199 0.86 17.33 11.97
N THR A 200 0.03 17.69 12.94
CA THR A 200 -0.80 16.73 13.67
C THR A 200 -2.04 16.46 12.84
N ILE A 201 -2.20 15.23 12.37
CA ILE A 201 -3.36 14.77 11.61
C ILE A 201 -4.23 13.95 12.54
N ARG A 202 -5.53 14.27 12.60
CA ARG A 202 -6.49 13.58 13.44
C ARG A 202 -7.69 13.13 12.64
N PHE A 203 -8.09 11.88 12.84
CA PHE A 203 -9.31 11.28 12.32
C PHE A 203 -10.33 11.15 13.44
N THR A 204 -11.59 11.45 13.16
CA THR A 204 -12.71 11.32 14.11
C THR A 204 -13.98 10.88 13.39
N PHE A 205 -14.96 10.42 14.16
CA PHE A 205 -16.34 10.23 13.69
C PHE A 205 -17.24 11.28 14.37
N PRO A 206 -18.24 11.87 13.67
CA PRO A 206 -19.12 12.89 14.26
C PRO A 206 -19.95 12.41 15.46
N ASP A 207 -20.35 11.13 15.45
CA ASP A 207 -21.28 10.56 16.43
C ASP A 207 -20.58 9.69 17.50
N SER A 208 -19.25 9.81 17.66
CA SER A 208 -18.46 9.00 18.59
C SER A 208 -17.26 9.78 19.12
N ASP A 209 -16.86 9.48 20.35
CA ASP A 209 -15.64 10.04 20.98
C ASP A 209 -14.35 9.39 20.45
N SER A 210 -14.47 8.45 19.52
CA SER A 210 -13.35 7.77 18.88
C SER A 210 -12.47 8.72 18.07
N PHE A 211 -11.16 8.57 18.24
CA PHE A 211 -10.18 9.35 17.49
C PHE A 211 -8.93 8.54 17.16
N PHE A 212 -8.25 8.96 16.10
CA PHE A 212 -6.92 8.48 15.74
C PHE A 212 -6.06 9.65 15.31
N GLU A 213 -4.97 9.89 16.03
CA GLU A 213 -4.12 11.07 15.89
C GLU A 213 -2.66 10.64 15.71
N PHE A 214 -1.92 11.32 14.83
CA PHE A 214 -0.51 11.07 14.61
C PHE A 214 0.21 12.33 14.12
N LEU A 215 1.50 12.40 14.38
CA LEU A 215 2.38 13.48 13.93
C LEU A 215 2.98 13.12 12.57
N TYR A 216 2.75 13.96 11.57
CA TYR A 216 3.43 13.92 10.28
C TYR A 216 4.59 14.92 10.27
N THR A 217 5.79 14.41 9.98
CA THR A 217 7.00 15.22 9.82
C THR A 217 7.41 15.27 8.35
N PRO A 218 7.09 16.34 7.59
CA PRO A 218 7.32 16.39 6.15
C PRO A 218 8.77 16.26 5.72
N GLN A 219 9.71 16.74 6.56
CA GLN A 219 11.14 16.77 6.25
C GLN A 219 11.73 15.35 6.14
N VAL A 220 11.32 14.45 7.03
CA VAL A 220 11.79 13.05 7.05
C VAL A 220 10.78 12.08 6.46
N LYS A 221 9.55 12.54 6.23
CA LYS A 221 8.40 11.79 5.69
C LYS A 221 8.02 10.61 6.58
N ASN A 222 7.73 10.90 7.84
CA ASN A 222 7.35 9.91 8.85
C ASN A 222 5.98 10.22 9.46
N PHE A 223 5.27 9.18 9.88
CA PHE A 223 4.20 9.27 10.86
C PHE A 223 4.64 8.68 12.20
N GLU A 224 4.55 9.49 13.25
CA GLU A 224 5.04 9.17 14.60
C GLU A 224 4.05 9.59 15.68
N LYS A 225 4.31 9.21 16.93
CA LYS A 225 3.53 9.64 18.11
C LYS A 225 2.03 9.36 17.99
N THR A 226 1.69 8.24 17.37
CA THR A 226 0.30 7.81 17.18
C THR A 226 -0.41 7.62 18.52
N LYS A 227 -1.62 8.18 18.64
CA LYS A 227 -2.54 8.05 19.76
C LYS A 227 -3.92 7.75 19.23
N TYR A 228 -4.66 6.85 19.88
CA TYR A 228 -6.02 6.56 19.46
C TYR A 228 -6.88 6.09 20.63
N CYS A 229 -8.19 6.32 20.49
CA CYS A 229 -9.24 5.77 21.31
C CYS A 229 -10.35 5.30 20.37
N VAL A 230 -10.90 4.12 20.61
CA VAL A 230 -11.94 3.54 19.77
C VAL A 230 -12.99 2.85 20.63
N GLU A 231 -14.26 3.02 20.29
CA GLU A 231 -15.37 2.31 20.94
C GLU A 231 -15.46 0.85 20.49
N ASN A 232 -15.08 0.57 19.25
CA ASN A 232 -15.17 -0.76 18.65
C ASN A 232 -14.04 -1.02 17.64
N ILE A 233 -13.87 -2.29 17.27
CA ILE A 233 -12.79 -2.73 16.38
C ILE A 233 -12.98 -2.25 14.95
N GLU A 234 -14.23 -2.09 14.50
CA GLU A 234 -14.57 -1.62 13.15
C GLU A 234 -14.05 -0.19 12.90
N GLU A 235 -14.19 0.69 13.89
CA GLU A 235 -13.66 2.05 13.83
C GLU A 235 -12.14 2.07 13.75
N LEU A 236 -11.46 1.23 14.54
CA LEU A 236 -10.00 1.10 14.45
C LEU A 236 -9.56 0.62 13.08
N ILE A 237 -10.25 -0.36 12.49
CA ILE A 237 -9.94 -0.87 11.15
C ILE A 237 -10.07 0.26 10.11
N ILE A 238 -11.10 1.11 10.22
CA ILE A 238 -11.27 2.26 9.33
C ILE A 238 -10.16 3.30 9.54
N PHE A 239 -9.84 3.64 10.78
CA PHE A 239 -8.75 4.56 11.09
C PHE A 239 -7.40 4.07 10.57
N VAL A 240 -7.05 2.80 10.82
CA VAL A 240 -5.81 2.20 10.32
C VAL A 240 -5.79 2.17 8.79
N LYS A 241 -6.92 1.88 8.14
CA LYS A 241 -7.02 1.92 6.67
C LYS A 241 -6.79 3.33 6.13
N GLU A 242 -7.41 4.35 6.74
CA GLU A 242 -7.20 5.74 6.33
C GLU A 242 -5.78 6.22 6.65
N PHE A 243 -5.17 5.76 7.74
CA PHE A 243 -3.78 6.03 8.10
C PHE A 243 -2.81 5.55 7.01
N ILE A 244 -2.96 4.30 6.54
CA ILE A 244 -2.14 3.77 5.43
C ILE A 244 -2.42 4.50 4.11
N LYS A 245 -3.69 4.85 3.84
CA LYS A 245 -4.06 5.62 2.64
C LYS A 245 -3.43 7.01 2.65
N CYS A 246 -3.54 7.73 3.76
CA CYS A 246 -2.92 9.04 3.98
C CYS A 246 -1.40 8.96 3.79
N GLY A 247 -0.78 7.90 4.32
CA GLY A 247 0.65 7.66 4.14
C GLY A 247 1.06 7.45 2.68
N THR A 248 0.22 6.76 1.91
CA THR A 248 0.43 6.58 0.47
C THR A 248 0.31 7.90 -0.31
N GLU A 249 -0.68 8.73 0.04
CA GLU A 249 -0.91 10.05 -0.57
C GLU A 249 0.28 10.99 -0.31
N LEU A 250 0.79 11.00 0.93
CA LEU A 250 1.89 11.85 1.37
C LEU A 250 3.29 11.25 1.08
N ARG A 251 3.35 10.04 0.49
CA ARG A 251 4.60 9.32 0.17
C ARG A 251 5.50 9.14 1.39
N ILE A 252 4.90 8.68 2.48
CA ILE A 252 5.56 8.42 3.75
C ILE A 252 6.48 7.21 3.64
N ARG A 253 7.60 7.29 4.34
CA ARG A 253 8.66 6.29 4.37
C ARG A 253 8.66 5.45 5.63
N TYR A 254 8.04 5.94 6.68
CA TYR A 254 8.03 5.29 7.99
C TYR A 254 6.72 5.56 8.74
N TYR A 255 6.14 4.51 9.33
CA TYR A 255 4.97 4.57 10.21
C TYR A 255 5.30 3.93 11.55
N GLU A 256 4.84 4.50 12.65
CA GLU A 256 4.83 3.81 13.96
C GLU A 256 3.53 3.99 14.75
N ALA A 257 3.22 2.99 15.56
CA ALA A 257 2.15 3.04 16.54
C ALA A 257 2.48 2.16 17.75
N PHE A 258 2.23 2.70 18.95
CA PHE A 258 2.22 1.90 20.17
C PHE A 258 0.82 1.30 20.36
N VAL A 259 0.76 -0.03 20.46
CA VAL A 259 -0.49 -0.79 20.56
C VAL A 259 -0.52 -1.52 21.90
N SER A 260 -1.66 -1.49 22.59
CA SER A 260 -1.80 -2.16 23.89
C SER A 260 -1.46 -3.66 23.82
N ALA A 261 -0.67 -4.11 24.78
CA ALA A 261 -0.33 -5.51 25.02
C ALA A 261 -1.52 -6.37 25.47
N TYR A 262 -2.67 -5.74 25.75
CA TYR A 262 -3.86 -6.41 26.28
C TYR A 262 -5.01 -6.48 25.28
N ASN A 263 -4.83 -5.93 24.06
CA ASN A 263 -5.84 -5.90 23.01
C ASN A 263 -5.38 -6.60 21.73
N PRO A 264 -5.45 -7.95 21.65
CA PRO A 264 -5.04 -8.74 20.49
C PRO A 264 -5.72 -8.31 19.19
N SER A 265 -7.00 -7.90 19.24
CA SER A 265 -7.74 -7.42 18.06
C SER A 265 -7.13 -6.15 17.47
N HIS A 266 -6.64 -5.25 18.32
CA HIS A 266 -5.94 -4.03 17.86
C HIS A 266 -4.60 -4.40 17.24
N GLN A 267 -3.81 -5.25 17.92
CA GLN A 267 -2.54 -5.77 17.39
C GLN A 267 -2.71 -6.40 16.02
N LYS A 268 -3.79 -7.19 15.84
CA LYS A 268 -4.17 -7.81 14.58
C LYS A 268 -4.50 -6.79 13.50
N ALA A 269 -5.24 -5.72 13.80
CA ALA A 269 -5.57 -4.66 12.85
C ALA A 269 -4.32 -3.97 12.29
N PHE A 270 -3.36 -3.59 13.15
CA PHE A 270 -2.09 -3.00 12.71
C PHE A 270 -1.21 -3.99 11.95
N TYR A 271 -1.16 -5.25 12.39
CA TYR A 271 -0.39 -6.30 11.71
C TYR A 271 -0.94 -6.62 10.31
N ASP A 272 -2.27 -6.75 10.18
CA ASP A 272 -2.92 -7.00 8.89
C ASP A 272 -2.81 -5.79 7.94
N ALA A 273 -2.66 -4.58 8.48
CA ALA A 273 -2.34 -3.38 7.71
C ALA A 273 -0.87 -3.31 7.23
N GLY A 274 -0.02 -4.23 7.69
CA GLY A 274 1.34 -4.41 7.22
C GLY A 274 2.44 -3.84 8.12
N LEU A 275 2.11 -3.41 9.34
CA LEU A 275 3.11 -3.05 10.34
C LEU A 275 3.66 -4.30 11.03
N CYS A 276 4.93 -4.27 11.40
CA CYS A 276 5.64 -5.33 12.11
C CYS A 276 5.77 -4.96 13.60
N PRO A 277 5.57 -5.89 14.55
CA PRO A 277 5.98 -5.67 15.92
C PRO A 277 7.52 -5.65 15.99
N ARG A 278 8.09 -4.61 16.61
CA ARG A 278 9.55 -4.39 16.73
C ARG A 278 10.01 -3.96 18.13
N GLY A 279 9.19 -4.21 19.13
CA GLY A 279 9.55 -3.99 20.53
C GLY A 279 8.37 -4.26 21.45
N TYR A 280 8.64 -4.90 22.57
CA TYR A 280 7.70 -5.02 23.68
C TYR A 280 8.18 -4.09 24.79
N VAL A 281 7.40 -3.05 25.08
CA VAL A 281 7.78 -2.00 26.01
C VAL A 281 6.90 -2.13 27.26
N PRO A 282 7.41 -2.78 28.32
CA PRO A 282 6.66 -2.90 29.56
C PRO A 282 6.48 -1.52 30.22
N SER A 283 5.44 -1.40 31.01
CA SER A 283 5.12 -0.22 31.80
C SER A 283 5.22 1.11 31.03
N TRP A 284 4.64 1.15 29.83
CA TRP A 284 4.83 2.29 28.91
C TRP A 284 3.85 3.43 29.15
N ASN A 285 2.56 3.12 29.28
CA ASN A 285 1.53 4.14 29.52
C ASN A 285 1.02 4.02 30.95
N TYR A 286 0.94 5.14 31.67
CA TYR A 286 0.41 5.17 33.03
C TYR A 286 -1.06 5.58 33.01
N ASP A 287 -1.92 4.74 33.55
CA ASP A 287 -3.31 5.08 33.80
C ASP A 287 -3.44 5.76 35.17
N ASN A 288 -3.76 7.05 35.14
CA ASN A 288 -3.93 7.86 36.35
C ASN A 288 -5.14 7.43 37.19
N ILE A 289 -6.13 6.72 36.60
CA ILE A 289 -7.33 6.27 37.31
C ILE A 289 -7.01 5.01 38.12
N SER A 290 -6.45 3.98 37.49
CA SER A 290 -6.06 2.75 38.19
C SER A 290 -4.76 2.88 38.98
N GLY A 291 -3.96 3.92 38.73
CA GLY A 291 -2.64 4.09 39.33
C GLY A 291 -1.64 3.03 38.85
N SER A 292 -1.83 2.49 37.65
CA SER A 292 -1.04 1.38 37.13
C SER A 292 -0.51 1.64 35.72
N PHE A 293 0.59 0.97 35.35
CA PHE A 293 1.16 1.01 34.02
C PHE A 293 0.66 -0.14 33.15
N GLU A 294 0.40 0.18 31.89
CA GLU A 294 0.10 -0.78 30.84
C GLU A 294 1.27 -0.93 29.85
N ASP A 295 1.53 -2.18 29.51
CA ASP A 295 2.52 -2.58 28.51
C ASP A 295 2.02 -2.29 27.09
N HIS A 296 2.95 -1.91 26.22
CA HIS A 296 2.67 -1.60 24.83
C HIS A 296 3.65 -2.27 23.89
N ILE A 297 3.21 -2.50 22.65
CA ILE A 297 3.98 -3.10 21.58
C ILE A 297 4.22 -2.01 20.53
N LEU A 298 5.48 -1.80 20.17
CA LEU A 298 5.82 -0.93 19.06
C LEU A 298 5.56 -1.67 17.75
N PHE A 299 4.57 -1.22 17.00
CA PHE A 299 4.36 -1.61 15.61
C PHE A 299 4.95 -0.54 14.70
N ASN A 300 5.73 -0.94 13.70
CA ASN A 300 6.21 0.00 12.69
C ASN A 300 6.29 -0.61 11.28
N TRP A 301 6.39 0.27 10.30
CA TRP A 301 6.64 -0.07 8.91
C TRP A 301 7.66 0.90 8.34
N CYS A 302 8.54 0.42 7.46
CA CYS A 302 9.50 1.25 6.77
C CYS A 302 9.58 0.91 5.28
N GLU A 303 9.91 1.91 4.47
CA GLU A 303 10.27 1.74 3.08
C GLU A 303 11.70 1.20 2.94
N GLY A 304 11.88 0.31 1.96
CA GLY A 304 13.20 -0.21 1.59
C GLY A 304 13.71 -1.32 2.51
N LYS A 305 14.98 -1.68 2.29
CA LYS A 305 15.70 -2.64 3.14
C LYS A 305 16.37 -1.90 4.29
N ILE A 306 16.49 -2.55 5.44
CA ILE A 306 17.32 -2.06 6.55
C ILE A 306 18.77 -2.02 6.08
N ALA A 307 19.48 -0.94 6.41
CA ALA A 307 20.89 -0.78 6.08
C ALA A 307 21.74 -1.93 6.66
N LYS A 308 22.72 -2.41 5.89
CA LYS A 308 23.58 -3.53 6.31
C LYS A 308 24.73 -3.09 7.22
N ASP A 309 25.06 -1.81 7.21
CA ASP A 309 26.22 -1.19 7.87
C ASP A 309 25.87 -0.51 9.21
N ILE A 310 24.82 -1.00 9.89
CA ILE A 310 24.45 -0.53 11.22
C ILE A 310 25.53 -0.88 12.26
N LYS A 311 25.87 0.08 13.12
CA LYS A 311 26.89 -0.03 14.17
C LYS A 311 26.19 -0.22 15.52
N LEU A 312 25.95 -1.48 15.84
CA LEU A 312 25.24 -1.90 17.06
C LEU A 312 26.20 -2.37 18.15
N ILE A 313 25.88 -2.04 19.41
CA ILE A 313 26.41 -2.77 20.57
C ILE A 313 25.82 -4.20 20.61
N ASP A 314 26.44 -5.11 21.34
CA ASP A 314 26.06 -6.54 21.31
C ASP A 314 24.63 -6.76 21.82
N GLU A 315 24.20 -6.03 22.84
CA GLU A 315 22.83 -6.07 23.36
C GLU A 315 21.80 -5.62 22.32
N ALA A 316 22.18 -4.67 21.45
CA ALA A 316 21.30 -4.21 20.37
C ALA A 316 21.28 -5.19 19.19
N LYS A 317 22.37 -5.95 18.95
CA LYS A 317 22.37 -7.04 17.98
C LYS A 317 21.43 -8.16 18.42
N GLU A 318 21.47 -8.52 19.70
CA GLU A 318 20.55 -9.50 20.28
C GLU A 318 19.10 -9.08 20.05
N LEU A 319 18.70 -7.84 20.39
CA LEU A 319 17.36 -7.32 20.08
C LEU A 319 17.00 -7.53 18.60
N LEU A 320 17.92 -7.21 17.70
CA LEU A 320 17.68 -7.29 16.26
C LEU A 320 17.36 -8.73 15.81
N GLU A 321 17.99 -9.75 16.40
CA GLU A 321 17.72 -11.16 16.09
C GLU A 321 16.28 -11.55 16.41
N PHE A 322 15.71 -11.02 17.49
CA PHE A 322 14.32 -11.27 17.87
C PHE A 322 13.31 -10.55 16.96
N VAL A 323 13.61 -9.31 16.53
CA VAL A 323 12.65 -8.45 15.80
C VAL A 323 12.78 -8.51 14.27
N SER A 324 13.89 -9.02 13.72
CA SER A 324 14.16 -9.04 12.27
C SER A 324 13.45 -10.18 11.51
N GLY A 325 12.84 -11.14 12.21
CA GLY A 325 12.09 -12.26 11.61
C GLY A 325 10.71 -11.88 11.03
N CYS A 326 10.14 -10.75 11.42
CA CYS A 326 8.78 -10.35 11.05
C CYS A 326 8.63 -10.02 9.55
N ASP A 327 9.68 -9.51 8.91
CA ASP A 327 9.64 -9.02 7.52
C ASP A 327 9.45 -10.16 6.49
N LYS A 328 9.94 -11.38 6.78
CA LYS A 328 9.81 -12.55 5.88
C LYS A 328 8.38 -13.09 5.81
N ILE A 329 7.65 -13.10 6.94
CA ILE A 329 6.27 -13.61 7.03
C ILE A 329 5.30 -12.67 6.29
N LEU A 330 5.53 -11.36 6.39
CA LEU A 330 4.75 -10.34 5.70
C LEU A 330 5.01 -10.30 4.19
N LEU A 331 6.24 -10.58 3.72
CA LEU A 331 6.55 -10.76 2.29
C LEU A 331 5.82 -11.97 1.68
N LEU A 332 5.64 -13.05 2.43
CA LEU A 332 4.86 -14.23 2.03
C LEU A 332 3.35 -13.94 1.99
N LYS A 333 2.79 -13.24 2.99
CA LYS A 333 1.39 -12.76 2.95
C LYS A 333 1.15 -11.72 1.86
N LYS A 334 2.14 -10.85 1.58
CA LYS A 334 2.12 -9.90 0.47
C LYS A 334 2.01 -10.59 -0.89
N LYS A 335 2.56 -11.79 -1.11
CA LYS A 335 2.30 -12.51 -2.38
C LYS A 335 0.82 -12.86 -2.60
N GLY A 336 0.02 -12.98 -1.54
CA GLY A 336 -1.44 -13.16 -1.61
C GLY A 336 -2.25 -11.85 -1.66
N SER A 337 -1.76 -10.77 -1.03
CA SER A 337 -2.48 -9.47 -0.93
C SER A 337 -1.95 -8.35 -1.83
N GLN A 338 -0.81 -8.52 -2.51
CA GLN A 338 -0.22 -7.56 -3.45
C GLN A 338 -1.03 -7.37 -4.75
N ILE A 339 -2.13 -8.08 -4.93
CA ILE A 339 -3.12 -7.77 -5.97
C ILE A 339 -3.85 -6.45 -5.62
N ILE A 340 -3.80 -5.95 -4.38
CA ILE A 340 -4.58 -4.76 -3.98
C ILE A 340 -3.80 -3.43 -4.16
N PRO A 341 -2.57 -3.22 -3.64
CA PRO A 341 -1.91 -1.91 -3.71
C PRO A 341 -1.40 -1.56 -5.12
N ALA A 342 -0.90 -2.55 -5.88
CA ALA A 342 -0.52 -2.36 -7.27
C ALA A 342 -1.76 -2.03 -8.13
N PHE A 343 -2.89 -2.68 -7.84
CA PHE A 343 -4.15 -2.37 -8.49
C PHE A 343 -4.70 -1.02 -8.05
N TYR A 344 -4.45 -0.51 -6.84
CA TYR A 344 -4.86 0.85 -6.42
C TYR A 344 -3.94 1.96 -6.93
N SER A 345 -2.63 1.71 -7.09
CA SER A 345 -1.67 2.65 -7.71
C SER A 345 -1.87 2.74 -9.23
N ILE A 346 -2.09 1.59 -9.87
CA ILE A 346 -2.52 1.54 -11.27
C ILE A 346 -3.93 2.12 -11.36
N LYS A 347 -4.90 1.72 -10.54
CA LYS A 347 -6.26 2.29 -10.55
C LYS A 347 -6.30 3.75 -10.13
N SER A 348 -5.36 4.35 -9.39
CA SER A 348 -5.37 5.79 -9.09
C SER A 348 -4.83 6.60 -10.26
N LYS A 349 -3.70 6.17 -10.87
CA LYS A 349 -3.15 6.77 -12.10
C LYS A 349 -4.00 6.51 -13.34
N VAL A 350 -4.64 5.34 -13.41
CA VAL A 350 -5.62 4.97 -14.42
C VAL A 350 -6.95 5.66 -14.08
N SER A 351 -7.41 5.73 -12.83
CA SER A 351 -8.66 6.48 -12.50
C SER A 351 -8.55 7.96 -12.78
N SER A 352 -7.40 8.61 -12.63
CA SER A 352 -7.25 10.03 -12.99
C SER A 352 -7.42 10.24 -14.50
N ILE A 353 -6.91 9.31 -15.32
CA ILE A 353 -7.16 9.28 -16.78
C ILE A 353 -8.60 8.83 -17.10
N TRP A 354 -9.19 7.99 -16.27
CA TRP A 354 -10.51 7.36 -16.45
C TRP A 354 -11.67 8.08 -15.76
N ASN A 355 -11.39 9.21 -15.10
CA ASN A 355 -12.36 10.13 -14.52
C ASN A 355 -12.73 11.25 -15.49
N PHE A 356 -12.10 11.31 -16.66
CA PHE A 356 -12.52 12.14 -17.78
C PHE A 356 -13.27 11.29 -18.82
N PRO A 357 -14.60 11.09 -18.68
CA PRO A 357 -15.38 10.34 -19.67
C PRO A 357 -15.25 10.92 -21.08
N LYS A 358 -14.97 12.23 -21.22
CA LYS A 358 -14.71 12.88 -22.50
C LYS A 358 -13.41 12.38 -23.16
N ILE A 359 -12.30 12.27 -22.41
CA ILE A 359 -10.99 11.84 -22.97
C ILE A 359 -11.08 10.39 -23.45
N ILE A 360 -11.63 9.48 -22.64
CA ILE A 360 -11.80 8.07 -23.04
C ILE A 360 -12.68 7.94 -24.29
N LYS A 361 -13.82 8.65 -24.32
CA LYS A 361 -14.73 8.62 -25.48
C LYS A 361 -14.05 9.13 -26.75
N SER A 362 -13.28 10.21 -26.67
CA SER A 362 -12.50 10.73 -27.81
C SER A 362 -11.42 9.76 -28.25
N SER A 363 -10.65 9.17 -27.33
CA SER A 363 -9.62 8.17 -27.68
C SER A 363 -10.22 6.93 -28.32
N LEU A 364 -11.38 6.46 -27.83
CA LEU A 364 -12.12 5.36 -28.43
C LEU A 364 -12.59 5.70 -29.85
N ALA A 365 -13.19 6.89 -30.05
CA ALA A 365 -13.65 7.36 -31.36
C ALA A 365 -12.51 7.44 -32.39
N ILE A 366 -11.40 8.07 -32.00
CA ILE A 366 -10.21 8.22 -32.84
C ILE A 366 -9.61 6.84 -33.18
N GLY A 367 -9.45 5.98 -32.16
CA GLY A 367 -8.92 4.63 -32.35
C GLY A 367 -9.76 3.77 -33.28
N MET A 368 -11.10 3.84 -33.16
CA MET A 368 -12.02 3.10 -34.03
C MET A 368 -11.99 3.60 -35.47
N PHE A 369 -11.91 4.92 -35.66
CA PHE A 369 -11.78 5.53 -36.99
C PHE A 369 -10.51 5.05 -37.70
N PHE A 370 -9.35 5.09 -37.03
CA PHE A 370 -8.09 4.61 -37.61
C PHE A 370 -8.09 3.09 -37.82
N TYR A 371 -8.65 2.32 -36.88
CA TYR A 371 -8.75 0.86 -37.04
C TYR A 371 -9.50 0.47 -38.31
N LEU A 372 -10.74 0.96 -38.48
CA LEU A 372 -11.58 0.63 -39.63
C LEU A 372 -11.03 1.26 -40.92
N GLY A 373 -10.55 2.50 -40.84
CA GLY A 373 -9.94 3.20 -41.97
C GLY A 373 -8.74 2.45 -42.54
N PHE A 374 -7.82 1.99 -41.69
CA PHE A 374 -6.67 1.20 -42.14
C PHE A 374 -7.04 -0.22 -42.57
N LEU A 375 -8.03 -0.85 -41.94
CA LEU A 375 -8.49 -2.19 -42.34
C LEU A 375 -9.07 -2.16 -43.76
N PHE A 376 -10.10 -1.34 -44.00
CA PHE A 376 -10.73 -1.25 -45.32
C PHE A 376 -9.81 -0.59 -46.34
N GLY A 377 -8.99 0.38 -45.93
CA GLY A 377 -7.93 0.95 -46.76
C GLY A 377 -6.94 -0.10 -47.23
N SER A 378 -6.54 -1.04 -46.37
CA SER A 378 -5.64 -2.13 -46.77
C SER A 378 -6.27 -3.06 -47.81
N VAL A 379 -7.58 -3.32 -47.73
CA VAL A 379 -8.31 -4.11 -48.74
C VAL A 379 -8.35 -3.39 -50.08
N ILE A 380 -8.66 -2.08 -50.08
CA ILE A 380 -8.70 -1.27 -51.31
C ILE A 380 -7.32 -1.22 -51.96
N VAL A 381 -6.27 -1.00 -51.15
CA VAL A 381 -4.89 -0.94 -51.64
C VAL A 381 -4.43 -2.28 -52.22
N ALA A 382 -4.74 -3.39 -51.54
CA ALA A 382 -4.40 -4.73 -52.02
C ALA A 382 -5.16 -5.13 -53.29
N ASN A 383 -6.41 -4.69 -53.45
CA ASN A 383 -7.21 -4.98 -54.64
C ASN A 383 -6.75 -4.15 -55.85
N LEU A 384 -6.58 -2.83 -55.70
CA LEU A 384 -6.28 -1.93 -56.81
C LEU A 384 -4.81 -1.86 -57.21
N PHE A 385 -3.91 -2.00 -56.24
CA PHE A 385 -2.46 -1.79 -56.43
C PHE A 385 -1.62 -3.02 -56.08
N GLY A 386 -2.26 -4.12 -55.67
CA GLY A 386 -1.57 -5.37 -55.36
C GLY A 386 -0.97 -6.04 -56.59
N PRO A 387 0.20 -6.69 -56.46
CA PRO A 387 0.90 -7.29 -57.61
C PRO A 387 0.15 -8.49 -58.22
N VAL A 388 -0.73 -9.16 -57.46
CA VAL A 388 -1.47 -10.36 -57.90
C VAL A 388 -3.00 -10.19 -57.80
N GLY A 389 -3.47 -9.05 -57.27
CA GLY A 389 -4.88 -8.78 -57.01
C GLY A 389 -5.44 -9.52 -55.77
N TYR A 390 -6.05 -8.79 -54.85
CA TYR A 390 -6.63 -9.35 -53.62
C TYR A 390 -8.15 -9.52 -53.72
N SER A 391 -8.66 -10.68 -53.28
CA SER A 391 -10.10 -10.96 -53.18
C SER A 391 -10.46 -11.70 -51.89
N ILE A 392 -11.53 -11.24 -51.23
CA ILE A 392 -12.03 -11.79 -49.96
C ILE A 392 -12.50 -13.24 -50.04
N PHE A 393 -12.81 -13.72 -51.24
CA PHE A 393 -13.27 -15.10 -51.47
C PHE A 393 -12.11 -16.10 -51.51
N SER A 394 -10.96 -15.67 -52.04
CA SER A 394 -9.80 -16.52 -52.27
C SER A 394 -8.67 -16.30 -51.27
N HIS A 395 -8.67 -15.18 -50.54
CA HIS A 395 -7.57 -14.78 -49.67
C HIS A 395 -8.00 -14.53 -48.22
N THR A 396 -7.17 -14.94 -47.27
CA THR A 396 -7.38 -14.75 -45.83
C THR A 396 -7.15 -13.30 -45.44
N ILE A 397 -7.62 -12.91 -44.26
CA ILE A 397 -7.49 -11.51 -43.80
C ILE A 397 -6.01 -11.21 -43.54
N SER A 398 -5.31 -12.16 -42.94
CA SER A 398 -3.92 -12.00 -42.54
C SER A 398 -2.95 -11.89 -43.73
N GLN A 399 -3.38 -12.34 -44.91
CA GLN A 399 -2.66 -12.15 -46.17
C GLN A 399 -2.55 -10.68 -46.61
N LEU A 400 -3.42 -9.78 -46.12
CA LEU A 400 -3.28 -8.33 -46.29
C LEU A 400 -1.98 -7.80 -45.67
N GLY A 401 -1.45 -8.51 -44.67
CA GLY A 401 -0.18 -8.21 -43.99
C GLY A 401 1.05 -8.76 -44.69
N THR A 402 0.98 -9.12 -45.98
CA THR A 402 2.12 -9.66 -46.77
C THR A 402 2.45 -8.79 -47.98
N TYR A 403 3.75 -8.67 -48.30
CA TYR A 403 4.25 -7.94 -49.47
C TYR A 403 3.86 -8.60 -50.80
N MET A 404 3.54 -9.90 -50.76
CA MET A 404 3.09 -10.66 -51.93
C MET A 404 1.72 -10.22 -52.45
N LEU A 405 0.88 -9.62 -51.61
CA LEU A 405 -0.50 -9.24 -51.97
C LEU A 405 -0.78 -7.76 -51.78
N THR A 406 -0.05 -7.08 -50.89
CA THR A 406 -0.26 -5.67 -50.59
C THR A 406 1.06 -4.90 -50.73
N PRO A 407 1.12 -3.80 -51.50
CA PRO A 407 2.33 -2.97 -51.61
C PRO A 407 2.74 -2.34 -50.27
N HIS A 408 1.77 -2.14 -49.37
CA HIS A 408 1.97 -1.52 -48.07
C HIS A 408 1.38 -2.37 -46.91
N PRO A 409 1.98 -3.54 -46.60
CA PRO A 409 1.44 -4.48 -45.60
C PRO A 409 1.31 -3.92 -44.18
N SER A 410 2.08 -2.88 -43.87
CA SER A 410 2.02 -2.20 -42.59
C SER A 410 0.68 -1.50 -42.34
N LEU A 411 -0.14 -1.21 -43.37
CA LEU A 411 -1.50 -0.68 -43.19
C LEU A 411 -2.38 -1.66 -42.39
N PHE A 412 -2.39 -2.93 -42.80
CA PHE A 412 -3.12 -3.98 -42.10
C PHE A 412 -2.55 -4.25 -40.70
N ASN A 413 -1.22 -4.31 -40.59
CA ASN A 413 -0.57 -4.55 -39.30
C ASN A 413 -0.85 -3.42 -38.29
N LEU A 414 -0.82 -2.16 -38.76
CA LEU A 414 -1.14 -0.99 -37.94
C LEU A 414 -2.62 -0.96 -37.55
N SER A 415 -3.51 -1.35 -38.46
CA SER A 415 -4.93 -1.56 -38.14
C SER A 415 -5.09 -2.55 -36.98
N CYS A 416 -4.43 -3.71 -37.03
CA CYS A 416 -4.51 -4.72 -35.99
C CYS A 416 -3.99 -4.21 -34.62
N VAL A 417 -2.88 -3.48 -34.61
CA VAL A 417 -2.32 -2.88 -33.37
C VAL A 417 -3.26 -1.83 -32.78
N ILE A 418 -3.74 -0.89 -33.60
CA ILE A 418 -4.65 0.17 -33.16
C ILE A 418 -5.99 -0.42 -32.72
N GLY A 419 -6.52 -1.38 -33.47
CA GLY A 419 -7.75 -2.11 -33.15
C GLY A 419 -7.63 -2.87 -31.84
N GLY A 420 -6.52 -3.54 -31.58
CA GLY A 420 -6.26 -4.22 -30.31
C GLY A 420 -6.23 -3.25 -29.13
N LEU A 421 -5.47 -2.17 -29.21
CA LEU A 421 -5.43 -1.15 -28.15
C LEU A 421 -6.81 -0.52 -27.91
N THR A 422 -7.52 -0.17 -28.98
CA THR A 422 -8.86 0.44 -28.92
C THR A 422 -9.87 -0.53 -28.28
N THR A 423 -9.85 -1.80 -28.67
CA THR A 423 -10.79 -2.80 -28.16
C THR A 423 -10.48 -3.23 -26.73
N VAL A 424 -9.20 -3.21 -26.28
CA VAL A 424 -8.87 -3.38 -24.85
C VAL A 424 -9.51 -2.28 -24.02
N LEU A 425 -9.33 -1.02 -24.43
CA LEU A 425 -9.92 0.13 -23.74
C LEU A 425 -11.44 0.06 -23.73
N PHE A 426 -12.04 -0.33 -24.87
CA PHE A 426 -13.47 -0.51 -25.01
C PHE A 426 -14.02 -1.58 -24.06
N ASN A 427 -13.42 -2.77 -24.00
CA ASN A 427 -13.88 -3.86 -23.13
C ASN A 427 -13.83 -3.48 -21.64
N CYS A 428 -12.77 -2.80 -21.22
CA CYS A 428 -12.64 -2.29 -19.85
C CYS A 428 -13.69 -1.22 -19.51
N TYR A 429 -13.98 -0.30 -20.44
CA TYR A 429 -14.98 0.74 -20.22
C TYR A 429 -16.42 0.18 -20.27
N LEU A 430 -16.68 -0.79 -21.16
CA LEU A 430 -17.94 -1.52 -21.25
C LEU A 430 -18.24 -2.28 -19.94
N HIS A 431 -17.25 -2.97 -19.37
CA HIS A 431 -17.37 -3.64 -18.08
C HIS A 431 -17.86 -2.68 -16.98
N ARG A 432 -17.21 -1.51 -16.86
CA ARG A 432 -17.55 -0.49 -15.87
C ARG A 432 -18.99 0.03 -16.05
N ARG A 433 -19.39 0.30 -17.30
CA ARG A 433 -20.75 0.79 -17.61
C ARG A 433 -21.84 -0.24 -17.30
N ILE A 434 -21.59 -1.52 -17.60
CA ILE A 434 -22.54 -2.60 -17.29
C ILE A 434 -22.63 -2.81 -15.78
N HIS A 435 -21.51 -2.80 -15.06
CA HIS A 435 -21.48 -2.94 -13.61
C HIS A 435 -22.23 -1.80 -12.89
N LEU A 436 -22.12 -0.56 -13.37
CA LEU A 436 -22.88 0.58 -12.86
C LEU A 436 -24.38 0.52 -13.18
N SER A 437 -24.76 -0.29 -14.16
CA SER A 437 -26.15 -0.49 -14.61
C SER A 437 -26.81 -1.72 -13.98
N SER A 438 -26.25 -2.22 -12.86
CA SER A 438 -26.65 -3.48 -12.22
C SER A 438 -28.13 -3.49 -11.78
N PRO A 439 -28.86 -4.60 -11.98
CA PRO A 439 -30.24 -4.74 -11.50
C PRO A 439 -30.26 -4.90 -9.98
N GLN A 440 -30.74 -3.88 -9.26
CA GLN A 440 -30.71 -3.78 -7.79
C GLN A 440 -31.53 -4.84 -7.00
N LYS A 441 -32.24 -5.78 -7.65
CA LYS A 441 -33.29 -6.56 -6.98
C LYS A 441 -33.45 -8.03 -7.43
N ASN A 442 -32.39 -8.71 -7.89
CA ASN A 442 -32.56 -10.09 -8.38
C ASN A 442 -31.69 -11.14 -7.67
N ARG A 443 -32.28 -12.33 -7.42
CA ARG A 443 -31.73 -13.45 -6.63
C ARG A 443 -30.43 -14.05 -7.20
N ASN A 444 -30.10 -13.74 -8.46
CA ASN A 444 -28.94 -14.24 -9.21
C ASN A 444 -27.85 -13.19 -9.49
N MET A 445 -27.71 -12.16 -8.64
CA MET A 445 -26.75 -11.07 -8.82
C MET A 445 -25.28 -11.55 -8.94
N LEU A 446 -24.91 -12.62 -8.21
CA LEU A 446 -23.57 -13.21 -8.30
C LEU A 446 -23.26 -13.76 -9.70
N LEU A 447 -24.24 -14.41 -10.35
CA LEU A 447 -24.07 -14.96 -11.69
C LEU A 447 -23.94 -13.85 -12.74
N PHE A 448 -24.68 -12.75 -12.58
CA PHE A 448 -24.54 -11.55 -13.42
C PHE A 448 -23.11 -10.98 -13.36
N TYR A 449 -22.56 -10.79 -12.16
CA TYR A 449 -21.19 -10.29 -11.99
C TYR A 449 -20.13 -11.27 -12.52
N LYS A 450 -20.34 -12.58 -12.34
CA LYS A 450 -19.44 -13.60 -12.89
C LYS A 450 -19.44 -13.57 -14.43
N LEU A 451 -20.61 -13.55 -15.08
CA LEU A 451 -20.73 -13.58 -16.54
C LEU A 451 -20.22 -12.28 -17.20
N THR A 452 -20.51 -11.12 -16.61
CA THR A 452 -20.02 -9.83 -17.11
C THR A 452 -18.51 -9.70 -16.95
N ARG A 453 -17.94 -10.14 -15.82
CA ARG A 453 -16.49 -10.19 -15.61
C ARG A 453 -15.82 -11.17 -16.57
N TYR A 454 -16.40 -12.35 -16.77
CA TYR A 454 -15.90 -13.35 -17.70
C TYR A 454 -15.88 -12.82 -19.13
N SER A 455 -17.00 -12.24 -19.61
CA SER A 455 -17.09 -11.59 -20.92
C SER A 455 -15.97 -10.56 -21.12
N SER A 456 -15.79 -9.63 -20.17
CA SER A 456 -14.76 -8.60 -20.30
C SER A 456 -13.32 -9.13 -20.29
N ILE A 457 -13.03 -10.16 -19.49
CA ILE A 457 -11.69 -10.79 -19.45
C ILE A 457 -11.40 -11.49 -20.79
N VAL A 458 -12.35 -12.29 -21.27
CA VAL A 458 -12.19 -13.04 -22.52
C VAL A 458 -12.14 -12.10 -23.73
N GLY A 459 -12.92 -11.01 -23.71
CA GLY A 459 -12.84 -9.95 -24.70
C GLY A 459 -11.49 -9.23 -24.68
N GLY A 460 -10.92 -9.00 -23.49
CA GLY A 460 -9.57 -8.46 -23.35
C GLY A 460 -8.50 -9.38 -23.95
N PHE A 461 -8.62 -10.70 -23.78
CA PHE A 461 -7.74 -11.65 -24.46
C PHE A 461 -7.91 -11.60 -25.99
N GLY A 462 -9.14 -11.48 -26.50
CA GLY A 462 -9.38 -11.26 -27.93
C GLY A 462 -8.70 -10.00 -28.47
N SER A 463 -8.79 -8.90 -27.71
CA SER A 463 -8.12 -7.63 -28.03
C SER A 463 -6.59 -7.70 -28.00
N ILE A 464 -6.03 -8.49 -27.08
CA ILE A 464 -4.59 -8.77 -27.05
C ILE A 464 -4.19 -9.63 -28.24
N GLY A 465 -5.02 -10.62 -28.60
CA GLY A 465 -4.83 -11.47 -29.78
C GLY A 465 -4.68 -10.64 -31.05
N ILE A 466 -5.64 -9.75 -31.36
CA ILE A 466 -5.57 -8.92 -32.57
C ILE A 466 -4.38 -7.95 -32.56
N LEU A 467 -3.99 -7.42 -31.39
CA LEU A 467 -2.78 -6.61 -31.27
C LEU A 467 -1.54 -7.42 -31.72
N PHE A 468 -1.43 -8.65 -31.24
CA PHE A 468 -0.32 -9.53 -31.58
C PHE A 468 -0.38 -10.08 -33.00
N VAL A 469 -1.56 -10.19 -33.63
CA VAL A 469 -1.69 -10.48 -35.08
C VAL A 469 -0.97 -9.41 -35.91
N GLY A 470 -1.04 -8.14 -35.52
CA GLY A 470 -0.32 -7.06 -36.21
C GLY A 470 1.20 -7.08 -36.01
N ILE A 471 1.65 -7.51 -34.83
CA ILE A 471 3.08 -7.64 -34.49
C ILE A 471 3.67 -8.86 -35.22
N PHE A 472 3.05 -10.01 -35.03
CA PHE A 472 3.43 -11.29 -35.61
C PHE A 472 2.63 -11.54 -36.89
N SER A 473 2.92 -10.78 -37.96
CA SER A 473 2.28 -10.98 -39.27
C SER A 473 2.64 -12.35 -39.88
N LEU A 474 2.00 -12.74 -40.98
CA LEU A 474 2.32 -13.99 -41.69
C LEU A 474 3.79 -14.10 -42.14
N GLU A 475 4.49 -12.98 -42.31
CA GLU A 475 5.92 -12.95 -42.60
C GLU A 475 6.76 -12.93 -41.32
N ARG A 476 6.23 -12.37 -40.23
CA ARG A 476 6.86 -12.29 -38.90
C ARG A 476 6.24 -13.32 -37.95
N LYS A 477 6.28 -14.60 -38.33
CA LYS A 477 5.64 -15.72 -37.58
C LYS A 477 6.23 -16.00 -36.17
N GLY A 478 7.22 -15.22 -35.73
CA GLY A 478 7.90 -15.34 -34.44
C GLY A 478 8.70 -16.65 -34.27
N PRO A 479 9.28 -16.91 -33.08
CA PRO A 479 10.01 -18.14 -32.82
C PRO A 479 9.11 -19.37 -33.06
N LEU A 480 9.62 -20.37 -33.77
CA LEU A 480 8.94 -21.62 -34.14
C LEU A 480 7.84 -21.51 -35.23
N GLY A 481 7.53 -20.32 -35.74
CA GLY A 481 6.64 -20.16 -36.91
C GLY A 481 5.14 -20.40 -36.66
N ILE A 482 4.74 -20.66 -35.42
CA ILE A 482 3.35 -21.04 -35.03
C ILE A 482 2.60 -19.86 -34.39
N LEU A 483 3.30 -18.80 -33.96
CA LEU A 483 2.73 -17.75 -33.11
C LEU A 483 1.59 -16.99 -33.79
N HIS A 484 1.67 -16.72 -35.09
CA HIS A 484 0.61 -16.04 -35.84
C HIS A 484 -0.72 -16.81 -35.75
N GLY A 485 -0.70 -18.12 -35.98
CA GLY A 485 -1.91 -18.95 -35.90
C GLY A 485 -2.52 -18.97 -34.50
N LEU A 486 -1.68 -19.08 -33.46
CA LEU A 486 -2.14 -19.05 -32.07
C LEU A 486 -2.80 -17.72 -31.70
N VAL A 487 -2.19 -16.58 -32.05
CA VAL A 487 -2.75 -15.27 -31.69
C VAL A 487 -4.01 -14.93 -32.49
N SER A 488 -4.14 -15.43 -33.73
CA SER A 488 -5.37 -15.33 -34.52
C SER A 488 -6.53 -16.15 -33.91
N ILE A 489 -6.25 -17.36 -33.41
CA ILE A 489 -7.25 -18.17 -32.69
C ILE A 489 -7.69 -17.46 -31.40
N ILE A 490 -6.74 -16.92 -30.64
CA ILE A 490 -7.02 -16.16 -29.42
C ILE A 490 -7.87 -14.91 -29.74
N ALA A 491 -7.57 -14.21 -30.83
CA ALA A 491 -8.32 -13.03 -31.26
C ALA A 491 -9.78 -13.39 -31.54
N PHE A 492 -10.02 -14.30 -32.49
CA PHE A 492 -11.38 -14.65 -32.91
C PHE A 492 -12.17 -15.38 -31.82
N GLY A 493 -11.57 -16.35 -31.15
CA GLY A 493 -12.21 -17.08 -30.04
C GLY A 493 -12.53 -16.16 -28.86
N GLY A 494 -11.60 -15.26 -28.50
CA GLY A 494 -11.79 -14.29 -27.42
C GLY A 494 -12.96 -13.34 -27.68
N PHE A 495 -13.06 -12.77 -28.89
CA PHE A 495 -14.19 -11.92 -29.25
C PHE A 495 -15.51 -12.70 -29.35
N ALA A 496 -15.51 -13.88 -29.96
CA ALA A 496 -16.72 -14.69 -30.12
C ALA A 496 -17.32 -15.12 -28.77
N ILE A 497 -16.50 -15.64 -27.85
CA ILE A 497 -16.94 -16.06 -26.51
C ILE A 497 -17.35 -14.85 -25.67
N SER A 498 -16.63 -13.74 -25.76
CA SER A 498 -16.98 -12.50 -25.06
C SER A 498 -18.37 -11.99 -25.47
N MET A 499 -18.63 -11.93 -26.77
CA MET A 499 -19.90 -11.47 -27.32
C MET A 499 -21.06 -12.40 -26.98
N LEU A 500 -20.83 -13.72 -27.01
CA LEU A 500 -21.81 -14.71 -26.56
C LEU A 500 -22.19 -14.49 -25.09
N SER A 501 -21.19 -14.36 -24.21
CA SER A 501 -21.41 -14.15 -22.77
C SER A 501 -22.13 -12.82 -22.48
N LEU A 502 -21.78 -11.75 -23.21
CA LEU A 502 -22.45 -10.46 -23.11
C LEU A 502 -23.91 -10.54 -23.56
N SER A 503 -24.18 -11.29 -24.63
CA SER A 503 -25.51 -11.50 -25.19
C SER A 503 -26.40 -12.27 -24.22
N ILE A 504 -25.93 -13.39 -23.69
CA ILE A 504 -26.62 -14.18 -22.65
C ILE A 504 -26.94 -13.30 -21.44
N THR A 505 -25.99 -12.47 -21.00
CA THR A 505 -26.19 -11.56 -19.87
C THR A 505 -27.27 -10.52 -20.16
N THR A 506 -27.26 -9.92 -21.35
CA THR A 506 -28.20 -8.87 -21.74
C THR A 506 -29.63 -9.41 -21.92
N PHE A 507 -29.78 -10.67 -22.36
CA PHE A 507 -31.08 -11.33 -22.41
C PHE A 507 -31.62 -11.70 -21.03
N LYS A 508 -30.76 -12.29 -20.19
CA LYS A 508 -31.15 -12.82 -18.88
C LYS A 508 -31.40 -11.74 -17.83
N TYR A 509 -30.75 -10.58 -17.95
CA TYR A 509 -30.83 -9.49 -16.98
C TYR A 509 -31.32 -8.19 -17.62
N LYS A 510 -32.12 -7.42 -16.89
CA LYS A 510 -32.50 -6.05 -17.31
C LYS A 510 -31.26 -5.15 -17.23
N THR A 511 -30.54 -5.02 -18.34
CA THR A 511 -29.43 -4.07 -18.48
C THR A 511 -29.88 -2.81 -19.22
N LYS A 512 -29.06 -1.75 -19.20
CA LYS A 512 -29.29 -0.54 -20.02
C LYS A 512 -28.92 -0.72 -21.50
N ILE A 513 -28.33 -1.87 -21.87
CA ILE A 513 -27.97 -2.20 -23.24
C ILE A 513 -29.26 -2.61 -23.99
N PRO A 514 -29.58 -1.99 -25.14
CA PRO A 514 -30.68 -2.41 -25.98
C PRO A 514 -30.57 -3.89 -26.37
N ARG A 515 -31.65 -4.66 -26.19
CA ARG A 515 -31.68 -6.10 -26.49
C ARG A 515 -31.35 -6.43 -27.94
N ILE A 516 -31.60 -5.50 -28.86
CA ILE A 516 -31.26 -5.67 -30.29
C ILE A 516 -29.75 -5.88 -30.51
N PHE A 517 -28.89 -5.27 -29.69
CA PHE A 517 -27.43 -5.48 -29.78
C PHE A 517 -26.99 -6.84 -29.23
N ALA A 518 -27.80 -7.48 -28.39
CA ALA A 518 -27.53 -8.81 -27.86
C ALA A 518 -27.84 -9.93 -28.86
N VAL A 519 -28.72 -9.69 -29.84
CA VAL A 519 -29.00 -10.69 -30.90
C VAL A 519 -27.75 -10.92 -31.75
N ASN A 520 -27.03 -9.85 -32.10
CA ASN A 520 -25.87 -9.94 -32.98
C ASN A 520 -24.69 -10.69 -32.36
N GLY A 521 -24.56 -10.72 -31.04
CA GLY A 521 -23.41 -11.37 -30.38
C GLY A 521 -23.39 -12.89 -30.42
N PHE A 522 -24.43 -13.55 -30.94
CA PHE A 522 -24.43 -14.99 -31.24
C PHE A 522 -23.82 -15.32 -32.61
N ILE A 523 -23.78 -14.36 -33.55
CA ILE A 523 -23.34 -14.60 -34.92
C ILE A 523 -21.82 -14.92 -34.99
N PRO A 524 -20.93 -14.22 -34.26
CA PRO A 524 -19.50 -14.51 -34.27
C PRO A 524 -19.14 -15.94 -33.86
N ILE A 525 -19.83 -16.52 -32.88
CA ILE A 525 -19.53 -17.89 -32.43
C ILE A 525 -19.95 -18.94 -33.46
N ILE A 526 -21.03 -18.70 -34.20
CA ILE A 526 -21.47 -19.58 -35.28
C ILE A 526 -20.40 -19.62 -36.38
N PHE A 527 -19.94 -18.47 -36.85
CA PHE A 527 -18.90 -18.43 -37.88
C PHE A 527 -17.55 -18.96 -37.39
N PHE A 528 -17.21 -18.77 -36.10
CA PHE A 528 -15.99 -19.33 -35.51
C PHE A 528 -16.02 -20.87 -35.51
N ILE A 529 -17.15 -21.47 -35.14
CA ILE A 529 -17.36 -22.93 -35.22
C ILE A 529 -17.29 -23.39 -36.67
N LEU A 530 -17.99 -22.72 -37.59
CA LEU A 530 -17.98 -23.09 -39.01
C LEU A 530 -16.58 -23.04 -39.62
N TYR A 531 -15.79 -22.01 -39.33
CA TYR A 531 -14.40 -21.90 -39.79
C TYR A 531 -13.50 -23.00 -39.19
N SER A 532 -13.75 -23.40 -37.95
CA SER A 532 -13.00 -24.47 -37.30
C SER A 532 -13.23 -25.83 -37.96
N ILE A 533 -14.41 -26.03 -38.58
CA ILE A 533 -14.76 -27.23 -39.35
C ILE A 533 -14.29 -27.09 -40.81
N PHE A 534 -14.48 -25.91 -41.40
CA PHE A 534 -14.17 -25.59 -42.78
C PHE A 534 -13.28 -24.33 -42.84
N PRO A 535 -11.94 -24.45 -42.84
CA PRO A 535 -11.02 -23.31 -42.80
C PRO A 535 -10.92 -22.61 -44.16
N LEU A 536 -12.04 -22.08 -44.65
CA LEU A 536 -12.13 -21.34 -45.90
C LEU A 536 -11.81 -19.85 -45.66
N PRO A 537 -11.06 -19.18 -46.57
CA PRO A 537 -10.74 -17.76 -46.44
C PRO A 537 -11.96 -16.84 -46.26
N PHE A 538 -13.05 -17.15 -46.99
CA PHE A 538 -14.31 -16.42 -46.88
C PHE A 538 -14.94 -16.52 -45.48
N LEU A 539 -14.81 -17.66 -44.78
CA LEU A 539 -15.35 -17.85 -43.44
C LEU A 539 -14.56 -17.04 -42.40
N GLU A 540 -13.24 -16.86 -42.59
CA GLU A 540 -12.43 -15.97 -41.77
C GLU A 540 -12.96 -14.52 -41.84
N TRP A 541 -13.24 -14.04 -43.05
CA TRP A 541 -13.85 -12.73 -43.28
C TRP A 541 -15.23 -12.60 -42.62
N LEU A 542 -16.07 -13.61 -42.69
CA LEU A 542 -17.38 -13.61 -42.02
C LEU A 542 -17.25 -13.56 -40.50
N ILE A 543 -16.24 -14.20 -39.91
CA ILE A 543 -15.93 -14.04 -38.47
C ILE A 543 -15.58 -12.58 -38.17
N LEU A 544 -14.65 -11.98 -38.91
CA LEU A 544 -14.24 -10.59 -38.66
C LEU A 544 -15.41 -9.62 -38.81
N LEU A 545 -16.16 -9.72 -39.91
CA LEU A 545 -17.29 -8.84 -40.18
C LEU A 545 -18.41 -9.00 -39.15
N SER A 546 -18.69 -10.23 -38.70
CA SER A 546 -19.69 -10.45 -37.64
C SER A 546 -19.23 -9.89 -36.28
N ILE A 547 -17.93 -9.96 -35.96
CA ILE A 547 -17.37 -9.33 -34.76
C ILE A 547 -17.51 -7.80 -34.85
N ILE A 548 -17.14 -7.19 -35.98
CA ILE A 548 -17.27 -5.74 -36.20
C ILE A 548 -18.74 -5.31 -36.13
N ALA A 549 -19.64 -6.03 -36.81
CA ALA A 549 -21.08 -5.74 -36.81
C ALA A 549 -21.71 -5.88 -35.42
N SER A 550 -21.11 -6.66 -34.52
CA SER A 550 -21.57 -6.83 -33.14
C SER A 550 -20.97 -5.79 -32.20
N LEU A 551 -19.67 -5.48 -32.35
CA LEU A 551 -18.95 -4.53 -31.49
C LEU A 551 -19.26 -3.07 -31.83
N PHE A 552 -19.42 -2.73 -33.11
CA PHE A 552 -19.59 -1.34 -33.55
C PHE A 552 -20.87 -0.68 -32.99
N PRO A 553 -22.05 -1.34 -32.99
CA PRO A 553 -23.24 -0.77 -32.36
C PRO A 553 -23.08 -0.58 -30.84
N LEU A 554 -22.43 -1.54 -30.16
CA LEU A 554 -22.13 -1.42 -28.72
C LEU A 554 -21.15 -0.27 -28.45
N PHE A 555 -20.18 -0.08 -29.34
CA PHE A 555 -19.25 1.04 -29.32
C PHE A 555 -19.98 2.39 -29.47
N CYS A 556 -20.84 2.54 -30.47
CA CYS A 556 -21.64 3.74 -30.67
C CYS A 556 -22.54 4.03 -29.46
N TRP A 557 -23.24 3.02 -28.94
CA TRP A 557 -24.07 3.16 -27.74
C TRP A 557 -23.27 3.68 -26.55
N LEU A 558 -22.03 3.21 -26.39
CA LEU A 558 -21.19 3.50 -25.24
C LEU A 558 -20.44 4.84 -25.35
N VAL A 559 -20.15 5.30 -26.57
CA VAL A 559 -19.48 6.59 -26.84
C VAL A 559 -20.50 7.73 -26.86
N PHE A 560 -21.64 7.56 -27.54
CA PHE A 560 -22.61 8.64 -27.77
C PHE A 560 -23.70 8.75 -26.69
N ARG A 561 -23.73 7.84 -25.71
CA ARG A 561 -24.63 7.86 -24.53
C ARG A 561 -23.83 7.90 -23.22
#